data_AF-A0AAN7EJM5-F1
#
_entry.id   AF-A0AAN7EJM5-F1
#
_cell.length_a   1.000
_cell.length_b   1.000
_cell.length_c   1.000
_cell.angle_alpha   90.00
_cell.angle_beta   90.00
_cell.angle_gamma   90.00
#
_symmetry.space_group_name_H-M   'P 1'
#
loop_
_entity.id
_entity.type
_entity.pdbx_description
1 polymer ?
#
loop_
_entity_poly.entity_id
_entity_poly.type
_entity_poly.pdbx_seq_one_letter_code
_entity_poly.pdbx_strand_id
1 'polypeptide(L)'
;MLKDQPNFADPNGRSRASMPPTPESKSIDEGDCGSGLGDTFNFERPIGRKAEKAIRKNKAIGKDVGEYLTKKLKFIEDVTRLEEEKMLIEREKLAIEKERSEEKLKIEKERVMIENKKFEMEYMLEEERIMMKDTSGLIGAQKAFYEQLQEEIMARRSSRN
;
A
#
# COMPACT_ATOMS: atom_id res chain seq x y z
N MET A 1 -16.06 -12.96 26.84
CA MET A 1 -15.33 -14.19 26.46
C MET A 1 -16.32 -15.18 25.88
N LEU A 2 -15.91 -16.00 24.90
CA LEU A 2 -16.75 -17.01 24.22
C LEU A 2 -17.93 -16.40 23.42
N LYS A 3 -18.27 -16.84 22.20
CA LYS A 3 -17.82 -17.98 21.36
C LYS A 3 -17.76 -17.50 19.90
N ASP A 4 -16.97 -18.18 19.08
CA ASP A 4 -17.35 -18.61 17.71
C ASP A 4 -16.15 -19.30 17.05
N GLN A 5 -16.27 -20.62 16.85
CA GLN A 5 -15.38 -21.40 15.99
C GLN A 5 -16.26 -22.21 15.02
N PRO A 6 -15.91 -22.27 13.72
CA PRO A 6 -16.64 -23.10 12.77
C PRO A 6 -16.35 -24.58 13.02
N ASN A 7 -17.40 -25.40 13.00
CA ASN A 7 -17.33 -26.83 13.24
C ASN A 7 -17.06 -27.57 11.92
N PHE A 8 -15.89 -28.19 11.77
CA PHE A 8 -15.57 -29.03 10.60
C PHE A 8 -15.99 -30.47 10.88
N ALA A 9 -16.82 -31.05 10.01
CA ALA A 9 -17.23 -32.44 10.08
C ALA A 9 -16.48 -33.28 9.04
N ASP A 10 -15.63 -34.19 9.49
CA ASP A 10 -14.98 -35.19 8.62
C ASP A 10 -15.95 -36.33 8.25
N PRO A 11 -16.13 -36.66 6.96
CA PRO A 11 -16.90 -37.81 6.54
C PRO A 11 -16.02 -39.07 6.55
N ASN A 12 -15.71 -39.60 7.73
CA ASN A 12 -14.91 -40.83 7.82
C ASN A 12 -15.77 -42.09 7.57
N GLY A 13 -15.35 -42.89 6.59
CA GLY A 13 -16.19 -43.95 6.00
C GLY A 13 -16.20 -45.26 6.78
N ARG A 14 -17.21 -46.09 6.50
CA ARG A 14 -17.21 -47.50 6.91
C ARG A 14 -17.75 -48.42 5.84
N SER A 15 -16.85 -48.90 4.99
CA SER A 15 -17.11 -50.00 4.06
C SER A 15 -17.48 -51.26 4.84
N ARG A 16 -18.51 -51.99 4.38
CA ARG A 16 -18.63 -53.43 4.64
C ARG A 16 -19.23 -54.12 3.44
N ALA A 17 -18.39 -54.89 2.75
CA ALA A 17 -18.80 -55.76 1.67
C ALA A 17 -19.28 -57.12 2.21
N SER A 18 -20.26 -57.73 1.53
CA SER A 18 -20.47 -59.18 1.54
C SER A 18 -21.13 -59.62 0.23
N MET A 19 -20.61 -60.72 -0.32
CA MET A 19 -20.91 -61.41 -1.58
C MET A 19 -20.37 -62.85 -1.42
N PRO A 20 -20.70 -63.82 -2.29
CA PRO A 20 -22.01 -64.33 -2.70
C PRO A 20 -22.15 -65.85 -2.34
N PRO A 21 -23.27 -66.52 -2.68
CA PRO A 21 -23.23 -67.68 -3.63
C PRO A 21 -24.54 -67.81 -4.47
N THR A 22 -24.76 -68.68 -5.47
CA THR A 22 -23.97 -69.60 -6.35
C THR A 22 -24.78 -69.83 -7.67
N PRO A 23 -24.22 -70.42 -8.75
CA PRO A 23 -24.91 -70.57 -10.04
C PRO A 23 -25.50 -71.97 -10.31
N GLU A 24 -26.43 -72.08 -11.26
CA GLU A 24 -26.79 -73.36 -11.90
C GLU A 24 -26.59 -73.36 -13.43
N SER A 25 -26.01 -74.48 -13.87
CA SER A 25 -25.85 -75.11 -15.20
C SER A 25 -26.03 -74.33 -16.51
N LYS A 26 -25.00 -74.47 -17.36
CA LYS A 26 -25.04 -74.30 -18.83
C LYS A 26 -25.00 -75.70 -19.47
N SER A 27 -25.63 -75.91 -20.62
CA SER A 27 -25.28 -77.03 -21.50
C SER A 27 -25.73 -76.82 -22.95
N ILE A 28 -24.79 -77.08 -23.88
CA ILE A 28 -24.92 -77.37 -25.33
C ILE A 28 -24.88 -76.11 -26.22
N ASP A 29 -24.05 -75.97 -27.26
CA ASP A 29 -23.06 -76.89 -27.88
C ASP A 29 -21.74 -76.17 -28.26
N GLU A 30 -20.71 -76.93 -28.61
CA GLU A 30 -19.49 -76.40 -29.26
C GLU A 30 -19.72 -76.08 -30.74
N GLY A 31 -19.01 -75.09 -31.26
CA GLY A 31 -19.18 -74.61 -32.65
C GLY A 31 -17.98 -73.79 -33.13
N ASP A 32 -16.82 -74.44 -33.24
CA ASP A 32 -15.63 -73.85 -33.85
C ASP A 32 -15.82 -73.70 -35.37
N CYS A 33 -15.55 -72.49 -35.87
CA CYS A 33 -15.39 -72.14 -37.28
C CYS A 33 -14.70 -70.77 -37.39
N GLY A 34 -13.38 -70.72 -37.16
CA GLY A 34 -12.60 -69.52 -37.42
C GLY A 34 -12.40 -69.23 -38.92
N SER A 35 -12.19 -67.95 -39.28
CA SER A 35 -11.35 -67.44 -40.40
C SER A 35 -11.72 -65.98 -40.73
N GLY A 36 -10.77 -65.17 -41.22
CA GLY A 36 -11.11 -63.90 -41.90
C GLY A 36 -10.27 -62.66 -41.56
N LEU A 37 -9.08 -62.59 -42.17
CA LEU A 37 -8.27 -61.40 -42.50
C LEU A 37 -9.02 -60.05 -42.68
N GLY A 38 -8.37 -58.93 -42.38
CA GLY A 38 -8.70 -57.64 -43.04
C GLY A 38 -8.27 -56.34 -42.34
N ASP A 39 -7.18 -55.73 -42.85
CA ASP A 39 -6.83 -54.30 -42.87
C ASP A 39 -7.14 -53.35 -41.70
N THR A 40 -6.07 -52.83 -41.10
CA THR A 40 -6.07 -51.61 -40.27
C THR A 40 -6.16 -50.33 -41.13
N PHE A 41 -7.28 -50.12 -41.80
CA PHE A 41 -7.60 -48.79 -42.32
C PHE A 41 -7.96 -47.85 -41.17
N ASN A 42 -7.27 -46.71 -41.08
CA ASN A 42 -7.63 -45.61 -40.18
C ASN A 42 -8.88 -44.86 -40.69
N PHE A 43 -10.01 -45.57 -40.78
CA PHE A 43 -11.33 -44.95 -40.90
C PHE A 43 -11.75 -44.41 -39.53
N GLU A 44 -11.13 -43.31 -39.11
CA GLU A 44 -11.62 -42.54 -37.97
C GLU A 44 -13.06 -42.13 -38.28
N ARG A 45 -14.02 -42.76 -37.56
CA ARG A 45 -15.44 -42.64 -37.91
C ARG A 45 -15.83 -41.16 -37.87
N PRO A 46 -16.46 -40.61 -38.93
CA PRO A 46 -16.85 -39.21 -38.95
C PRO A 46 -17.70 -38.91 -37.72
N ILE A 47 -17.35 -37.84 -36.99
CA ILE A 47 -18.01 -37.45 -35.75
C ILE A 47 -19.53 -37.47 -35.95
N GLY A 48 -20.19 -38.38 -35.23
CA GLY A 48 -21.61 -38.65 -35.44
C GLY A 48 -22.44 -37.40 -35.16
N ARG A 49 -23.52 -37.20 -35.93
CA ARG A 49 -24.41 -36.01 -35.85
C ARG A 49 -24.84 -35.62 -34.42
N LYS A 50 -24.91 -36.58 -33.48
CA LYS A 50 -25.16 -36.34 -32.05
C LYS A 50 -23.99 -35.63 -31.35
N ALA A 51 -22.76 -36.13 -31.50
CA ALA A 51 -21.56 -35.55 -30.92
C ALA A 51 -21.26 -34.17 -31.53
N GLU A 52 -21.40 -34.04 -32.85
CA GLU A 52 -21.23 -32.76 -33.56
C GLU A 52 -22.19 -31.68 -33.04
N LYS A 53 -23.47 -32.05 -32.81
CA LYS A 53 -24.49 -31.15 -32.27
C LYS A 53 -24.25 -30.77 -30.80
N ALA A 54 -23.65 -31.66 -30.00
CA ALA A 54 -23.22 -31.34 -28.64
C ALA A 54 -22.05 -30.34 -28.65
N ILE A 55 -21.03 -30.57 -29.49
CA ILE A 55 -19.89 -29.66 -29.67
C ILE A 55 -20.37 -28.27 -30.14
N ARG A 56 -21.28 -28.20 -31.13
CA ARG A 56 -21.86 -26.93 -31.59
C ARG A 56 -22.62 -26.19 -30.49
N LYS A 57 -23.39 -26.87 -29.64
CA LYS A 57 -24.09 -26.26 -28.50
C LYS A 57 -23.11 -25.71 -27.46
N ASN A 58 -22.11 -26.49 -27.06
CA ASN A 58 -21.13 -26.09 -26.06
C ASN A 58 -20.28 -24.91 -26.54
N LYS A 59 -19.92 -24.87 -27.83
CA LYS A 59 -19.16 -23.77 -28.45
C LYS A 59 -19.94 -22.45 -28.51
N ALA A 60 -21.28 -22.47 -28.48
CA ALA A 60 -22.09 -21.27 -28.37
C ALA A 60 -22.12 -20.73 -26.92
N ILE A 61 -22.30 -21.63 -25.93
CA ILE A 61 -22.38 -21.27 -24.50
C ILE A 61 -21.02 -20.76 -23.98
N GLY A 62 -19.91 -21.38 -24.38
CA GLY A 62 -18.58 -21.00 -23.93
C GLY A 62 -18.08 -19.62 -24.40
N LYS A 63 -18.69 -19.05 -25.45
CA LYS A 63 -18.33 -17.70 -25.95
C LYS A 63 -18.72 -16.61 -24.98
N ASP A 64 -19.98 -16.61 -24.54
CA ASP A 64 -20.53 -15.61 -23.60
C ASP A 64 -19.73 -15.58 -22.28
N VAL A 65 -19.43 -16.75 -21.72
CA VAL A 65 -18.59 -16.88 -20.52
C VAL A 65 -17.14 -16.42 -20.78
N GLY A 66 -16.55 -16.76 -21.92
CA GLY A 66 -15.19 -16.33 -22.29
C GLY A 66 -15.07 -14.82 -22.51
N GLU A 67 -16.05 -14.21 -23.15
CA GLU A 67 -16.14 -12.76 -23.36
C GLU A 67 -16.33 -12.02 -22.02
N TYR A 68 -17.18 -12.55 -21.12
CA TYR A 68 -17.34 -12.04 -19.76
C TYR A 68 -16.04 -12.09 -18.95
N LEU A 69 -15.34 -13.23 -18.95
CA LEU A 69 -14.04 -13.38 -18.26
C LEU A 69 -13.00 -12.42 -18.84
N THR A 70 -12.91 -12.30 -20.16
CA THR A 70 -12.00 -11.35 -20.83
C THR A 70 -12.29 -9.90 -20.43
N LYS A 71 -13.57 -9.51 -20.37
CA LYS A 71 -13.99 -8.18 -19.93
C LYS A 71 -13.68 -7.92 -18.45
N LYS A 72 -13.79 -8.95 -17.59
CA LYS A 72 -13.41 -8.85 -16.17
C LYS A 72 -11.91 -8.72 -15.97
N LEU A 73 -11.08 -9.46 -16.71
CA LEU A 73 -9.62 -9.30 -16.66
C LEU A 73 -9.19 -7.88 -17.05
N LYS A 74 -9.68 -7.37 -18.18
CA LYS A 74 -9.39 -5.99 -18.62
C LYS A 74 -9.80 -4.94 -17.59
N PHE A 75 -10.96 -5.10 -16.96
CA PHE A 75 -11.40 -4.19 -15.90
C PHE A 75 -10.46 -4.20 -14.68
N ILE A 76 -9.94 -5.37 -14.28
CA ILE A 76 -8.97 -5.48 -13.19
C ILE A 76 -7.63 -4.82 -13.57
N GLU A 77 -7.17 -5.03 -14.81
CA GLU A 77 -5.96 -4.39 -15.36
C GLU A 77 -6.08 -2.86 -15.42
N ASP A 78 -7.22 -2.33 -15.91
CA ASP A 78 -7.46 -0.89 -15.94
C ASP A 78 -7.55 -0.27 -14.54
N VAL A 79 -8.21 -0.94 -13.58
CA VAL A 79 -8.32 -0.47 -12.19
C VAL A 79 -6.95 -0.49 -11.48
N THR A 80 -6.17 -1.57 -11.64
CA THR A 80 -4.84 -1.66 -11.03
C THR A 80 -3.88 -0.61 -11.59
N ARG A 81 -3.88 -0.37 -12.91
CA ARG A 81 -3.09 0.73 -13.52
C ARG A 81 -3.49 2.10 -12.98
N LEU A 82 -4.79 2.37 -12.84
CA LEU A 82 -5.29 3.64 -12.27
C LEU A 82 -4.89 3.82 -10.80
N GLU A 83 -4.88 2.73 -10.02
CA GLU A 83 -4.47 2.76 -8.63
C GLU A 83 -2.94 2.95 -8.48
N GLU A 84 -2.13 2.34 -9.35
CA GLU A 84 -0.70 2.59 -9.44
C GLU A 84 -0.39 4.06 -9.80
N GLU A 85 -1.08 4.62 -10.79
CA GLU A 85 -0.94 6.03 -11.19
C GLU A 85 -1.33 6.98 -10.03
N LYS A 86 -2.46 6.71 -9.37
CA LYS A 86 -2.89 7.47 -8.17
C LYS A 86 -1.84 7.40 -7.06
N MET A 87 -1.27 6.23 -6.80
CA MET A 87 -0.22 6.03 -5.80
C MET A 87 1.10 6.73 -6.16
N LEU A 88 1.41 6.92 -7.44
CA LEU A 88 2.56 7.71 -7.90
C LEU A 88 2.30 9.21 -7.68
N ILE A 89 1.13 9.71 -8.09
CA ILE A 89 0.73 11.12 -7.90
C ILE A 89 0.66 11.48 -6.41
N GLU A 90 0.19 10.59 -5.54
CA GLU A 90 0.17 10.82 -4.09
C GLU A 90 1.59 10.86 -3.49
N ARG A 91 2.51 10.00 -3.94
CA ARG A 91 3.93 10.03 -3.54
C ARG A 91 4.63 11.32 -3.99
N GLU A 92 4.39 11.76 -5.22
CA GLU A 92 4.95 13.02 -5.75
C GLU A 92 4.42 14.23 -4.97
N LYS A 93 3.11 14.32 -4.75
CA LYS A 93 2.50 15.39 -3.92
C LYS A 93 3.08 15.44 -2.50
N LEU A 94 3.30 14.28 -1.89
CA LEU A 94 3.89 14.19 -0.55
C LEU A 94 5.36 14.63 -0.54
N ALA A 95 6.13 14.31 -1.57
CA ALA A 95 7.50 14.79 -1.73
C ALA A 95 7.55 16.33 -1.89
N ILE A 96 6.70 16.89 -2.75
CA ILE A 96 6.61 18.35 -2.99
C ILE A 96 6.20 19.10 -1.73
N GLU A 97 5.17 18.66 -0.99
CA GLU A 97 4.77 19.38 0.24
C GLU A 97 5.81 19.21 1.35
N LYS A 98 6.54 18.08 1.40
CA LYS A 98 7.68 17.93 2.31
C LYS A 98 8.80 18.93 1.99
N GLU A 99 9.27 19.00 0.74
CA GLU A 99 10.30 19.96 0.30
C GLU A 99 9.87 21.40 0.61
N ARG A 100 8.63 21.76 0.26
CA ARG A 100 8.03 23.05 0.56
C ARG A 100 7.96 23.36 2.07
N SER A 101 7.73 22.35 2.91
CA SER A 101 7.72 22.51 4.37
C SER A 101 9.14 22.75 4.92
N GLU A 102 10.16 22.09 4.36
CA GLU A 102 11.56 22.25 4.74
C GLU A 102 12.11 23.62 4.29
N GLU A 103 11.72 24.09 3.10
CA GLU A 103 12.06 25.43 2.61
C GLU A 103 11.43 26.53 3.49
N LYS A 104 10.12 26.45 3.79
CA LYS A 104 9.45 27.36 4.73
C LYS A 104 10.16 27.40 6.09
N LEU A 105 10.53 26.24 6.63
CA LEU A 105 11.23 26.14 7.91
C LEU A 105 12.65 26.76 7.85
N LYS A 106 13.35 26.64 6.72
CA LYS A 106 14.65 27.27 6.51
C LYS A 106 14.52 28.80 6.47
N ILE A 107 13.57 29.33 5.71
CA ILE A 107 13.28 30.77 5.61
C ILE A 107 12.93 31.34 6.99
N GLU A 108 12.07 30.68 7.76
CA GLU A 108 11.67 31.16 9.08
C GLU A 108 12.83 31.14 10.09
N LYS A 109 13.70 30.11 10.06
CA LYS A 109 14.93 30.07 10.86
C LYS A 109 15.89 31.22 10.52
N GLU A 110 16.05 31.53 9.24
CA GLU A 110 16.88 32.64 8.79
C GLU A 110 16.29 33.99 9.21
N ARG A 111 14.96 34.16 9.06
CA ARG A 111 14.24 35.34 9.53
C ARG A 111 14.43 35.58 11.04
N VAL A 112 14.21 34.56 11.87
CA VAL A 112 14.41 34.64 13.33
C VAL A 112 15.88 34.93 13.67
N MET A 113 16.85 34.38 12.93
CA MET A 113 18.26 34.72 13.12
C MET A 113 18.55 36.20 12.82
N ILE A 114 17.98 36.74 11.74
CA ILE A 114 18.14 38.16 11.36
C ILE A 114 17.46 39.06 12.39
N GLU A 115 16.27 38.69 12.86
CA GLU A 115 15.52 39.43 13.89
C GLU A 115 16.26 39.45 15.23
N ASN A 116 16.77 38.31 15.70
CA ASN A 116 17.60 38.23 16.90
C ASN A 116 18.89 39.05 16.78
N LYS A 117 19.54 39.06 15.60
CA LYS A 117 20.73 39.90 15.36
C LYS A 117 20.40 41.39 15.37
N LYS A 118 19.25 41.80 14.83
CA LYS A 118 18.77 43.19 14.92
C LYS A 118 18.50 43.58 16.37
N PHE A 119 17.81 42.74 17.12
CA PHE A 119 17.52 42.96 18.54
C PHE A 119 18.80 43.09 19.38
N GLU A 120 19.79 42.21 19.18
CA GLU A 120 21.08 42.32 19.89
C GLU A 120 21.83 43.61 19.51
N MET A 121 21.82 44.04 18.24
CA MET A 121 22.43 45.33 17.85
C MET A 121 21.70 46.53 18.46
N GLU A 122 20.36 46.53 18.45
CA GLU A 122 19.55 47.60 19.05
C GLU A 122 19.75 47.67 20.57
N TYR A 123 19.82 46.51 21.24
CA TYR A 123 20.17 46.39 22.65
C TYR A 123 21.56 46.95 22.96
N MET A 124 22.57 46.60 22.15
CA MET A 124 23.94 47.09 22.32
C MET A 124 24.06 48.61 22.11
N LEU A 125 23.30 49.18 21.16
CA LEU A 125 23.20 50.63 20.94
C LEU A 125 22.49 51.35 22.10
N GLU A 126 21.45 50.75 22.68
CA GLU A 126 20.75 51.28 23.85
C GLU A 126 21.63 51.23 25.11
N GLU A 127 22.38 50.14 25.32
CA GLU A 127 23.41 50.09 26.36
C GLU A 127 24.49 51.16 26.13
N GLU A 128 24.94 51.39 24.90
CA GLU A 128 25.92 52.44 24.57
C GLU A 128 25.35 53.85 24.86
N ARG A 129 24.08 54.09 24.52
CA ARG A 129 23.35 55.33 24.83
C ARG A 129 23.26 55.59 26.34
N ILE A 130 23.08 54.53 27.13
CA ILE A 130 23.07 54.60 28.60
C ILE A 130 24.50 54.87 29.13
N MET A 131 25.51 54.18 28.61
CA MET A 131 26.91 54.38 29.00
C MET A 131 27.45 55.78 28.66
N MET A 132 27.02 56.38 27.55
CA MET A 132 27.38 57.76 27.16
C MET A 132 26.55 58.84 27.86
N LYS A 133 25.60 58.48 28.72
CA LYS A 133 24.76 59.45 29.43
C LYS A 133 25.56 60.12 30.54
N ASP A 134 25.84 61.42 30.39
CA ASP A 134 26.38 62.23 31.48
C ASP A 134 25.38 62.32 32.65
N THR A 135 25.81 61.81 33.81
CA THR A 135 25.05 61.80 35.07
C THR A 135 25.44 62.94 36.00
N SER A 136 26.46 63.74 35.68
CA SER A 136 26.97 64.82 36.54
C SER A 136 25.94 65.92 36.80
N GLY A 137 25.09 66.21 35.81
CA GLY A 137 23.96 67.15 35.92
C GLY A 137 22.66 66.57 36.47
N LEU A 138 22.62 65.27 36.82
CA LEU A 138 21.44 64.63 37.41
C LEU A 138 21.50 64.65 38.94
N ILE A 139 20.34 64.74 39.60
CA ILE A 139 20.24 64.85 41.06
C ILE A 139 19.30 63.77 41.63
N GLY A 140 19.65 63.23 42.79
CA GLY A 140 18.83 62.29 43.55
C GLY A 140 18.62 60.95 42.83
N ALA A 141 17.39 60.42 42.88
CA ALA A 141 17.06 59.10 42.38
C ALA A 141 17.36 58.89 40.88
N GLN A 142 17.25 59.94 40.05
CA GLN A 142 17.58 59.82 38.63
C GLN A 142 19.07 59.56 38.39
N LYS A 143 19.94 60.19 39.17
CA LYS A 143 21.39 59.97 39.08
C LYS A 143 21.74 58.53 39.45
N ALA A 144 21.29 58.08 40.62
CA ALA A 144 21.52 56.71 41.10
C ALA A 144 20.98 55.65 40.13
N PHE A 145 19.83 55.88 39.49
CA PHE A 145 19.26 54.98 38.48
C PHE A 145 20.18 54.79 37.26
N TYR A 146 20.71 55.88 36.69
CA TYR A 146 21.61 55.77 35.53
C TYR A 146 22.99 55.20 35.93
N GLU A 147 23.53 55.57 37.09
CA GLU A 147 24.78 55.01 37.61
C GLU A 147 24.66 53.48 37.83
N GLN A 148 23.55 53.02 38.42
CA GLN A 148 23.27 51.60 38.61
C GLN A 148 23.12 50.85 37.28
N LEU A 149 22.44 51.43 36.28
CA LEU A 149 22.34 50.82 34.95
C LEU A 149 23.70 50.71 34.26
N GLN A 150 24.55 51.74 34.38
CA GLN A 150 25.91 51.73 33.84
C GLN A 150 26.76 50.63 34.50
N GLU A 151 26.68 50.48 35.82
CA GLU A 151 27.36 49.40 36.55
C GLU A 151 26.85 48.01 36.12
N GLU A 152 25.52 47.82 35.98
CA GLU A 152 24.93 46.55 35.53
C GLU A 152 25.39 46.17 34.11
N ILE A 153 25.42 47.13 33.17
CA ILE A 153 25.91 46.94 31.81
C ILE A 153 27.39 46.54 31.82
N MET A 154 28.21 47.23 32.62
CA MET A 154 29.65 46.92 32.76
C MET A 154 29.88 45.52 33.33
N ALA A 155 29.13 45.13 34.37
CA ALA A 155 29.19 43.79 34.95
C ALA A 155 28.74 42.70 33.95
N ARG A 156 27.65 42.94 33.21
CA ARG A 156 27.10 42.03 32.19
C ARG A 156 28.09 41.81 31.04
N ARG A 157 28.73 42.88 30.55
CA ARG A 157 29.76 42.82 29.50
C ARG A 157 31.04 42.13 29.99
N SER A 158 31.45 42.38 31.23
CA SER A 158 32.63 41.74 31.85
C SER A 158 32.45 40.23 32.09
N SER A 159 31.21 39.74 32.14
CA SER A 159 30.85 38.32 32.30
C SER A 159 30.65 37.57 30.97
N ARG A 160 30.51 38.31 29.85
CA ARG A 160 30.36 37.74 28.49
C ARG A 160 31.69 37.53 27.74
N ASN A 161 32.79 38.09 28.24
CA ASN A 161 34.15 38.00 27.68
C ASN A 161 34.99 36.93 28.39
#